data_AF-A0A0C3ANT8-F1
#
_entry.id   AF-A0A0C3ANT8-F1
#
_cell.length_a   1.000
_cell.length_b   1.000
_cell.length_c   1.000
_cell.angle_alpha   90.00
_cell.angle_beta   90.00
_cell.angle_gamma   90.00
#
_symmetry.space_group_name_H-M   'P 1'
#
loop_
_entity.id
_entity.type
_entity.pdbx_description
1 polymer ?
#
loop_
_entity_poly.entity_id
_entity_poly.type
_entity_poly.pdbx_seq_one_letter_code
_entity_poly.pdbx_strand_id
1 'polypeptide(L)'
;MGTDIGNYIRIDGGGVRGFSQLEIMKNIMHRLSWDENSNEFEANALPCQYFDLIGGSGTGGLLAIMFTRLRMSVEEASEEFFTIAEEVY
;
A
#
# COMPACT_ATOMS: atom_id res chain seq x y z
N MET A 1 -26.81 7.41 -13.94
CA MET A 1 -25.62 6.55 -13.99
C MET A 1 -24.45 7.43 -13.62
N GLY A 2 -24.11 7.48 -12.33
CA GLY A 2 -22.91 8.19 -11.89
C GLY A 2 -21.69 7.43 -12.40
N THR A 3 -20.71 8.14 -12.94
CA THR A 3 -19.41 7.56 -13.25
C THR A 3 -18.74 7.21 -11.92
N ASP A 4 -18.77 5.93 -11.52
CA ASP A 4 -17.78 5.41 -10.58
C ASP A 4 -16.42 5.55 -11.26
N ILE A 5 -15.74 6.65 -10.94
CA ILE A 5 -14.33 6.82 -11.25
C ILE A 5 -13.57 5.95 -10.26
N GLY A 6 -13.12 4.78 -10.72
CA GLY A 6 -12.36 3.86 -9.90
C GLY A 6 -11.07 4.50 -9.38
N ASN A 7 -10.63 4.06 -8.20
CA ASN A 7 -9.39 4.49 -7.56
C ASN A 7 -8.25 3.54 -7.95
N TYR A 8 -7.25 4.09 -8.63
CA TYR A 8 -6.10 3.33 -9.13
C TYR A 8 -4.81 3.91 -8.55
N ILE A 9 -3.90 3.04 -8.10
CA ILE A 9 -2.55 3.46 -7.69
C ILE A 9 -1.48 2.58 -8.35
N ARG A 10 -0.38 3.22 -8.73
CA ARG A 10 0.80 2.58 -9.28
C ARG A 10 1.99 2.79 -8.35
N ILE A 11 2.68 1.70 -8.05
CA ILE A 11 3.90 1.68 -7.23
C ILE A 11 5.09 1.43 -8.16
N ASP A 12 6.00 2.39 -8.18
CA ASP A 12 7.20 2.27 -9.00
C ASP A 12 8.22 1.31 -8.38
N GLY A 13 9.01 0.66 -9.26
CA GLY A 13 10.11 -0.20 -8.85
C GLY A 13 11.35 0.62 -8.46
N GLY A 14 12.15 0.11 -7.52
CA GLY A 14 13.32 0.86 -7.06
C GLY A 14 14.28 0.14 -6.13
N GLY A 15 14.15 -1.18 -5.91
CA GLY A 15 14.96 -1.90 -4.93
C GLY A 15 14.67 -1.40 -3.51
N VAL A 16 15.72 -1.13 -2.74
CA VAL A 16 15.63 -0.54 -1.39
C VAL A 16 14.86 0.78 -1.33
N ARG A 17 14.71 1.52 -2.44
CA ARG A 17 13.85 2.72 -2.47
C ARG A 17 12.35 2.39 -2.32
N GLY A 18 11.97 1.11 -2.28
CA GLY A 18 10.61 0.67 -1.94
C GLY A 18 10.10 1.19 -0.59
N PHE A 19 10.98 1.41 0.39
CA PHE A 19 10.60 2.00 1.68
C PHE A 19 10.02 3.41 1.55
N SER A 20 10.48 4.21 0.58
CA SER A 20 9.88 5.54 0.37
C SER A 20 8.45 5.42 -0.15
N GLN A 21 8.15 4.40 -0.95
CA GLN A 21 6.81 4.15 -1.47
C GLN A 21 5.88 3.64 -0.37
N LEU A 22 6.39 2.79 0.52
CA LEU A 22 5.69 2.37 1.73
C LEU A 22 5.32 3.56 2.60
N GLU A 23 6.25 4.50 2.82
CA GLU A 23 5.92 5.69 3.63
C GLU A 23 4.95 6.65 2.97
N ILE A 24 5.02 6.81 1.64
CA ILE A 24 4.00 7.56 0.91
C ILE A 24 2.64 6.87 1.06
N MET A 25 2.57 5.54 0.91
CA MET A 25 1.35 4.78 1.08
C MET A 25 0.79 4.91 2.50
N LYS A 26 1.64 4.85 3.54
CA LYS A 26 1.24 5.04 4.94
C LYS A 26 0.57 6.39 5.16
N ASN A 27 1.15 7.46 4.61
CA ASN A 27 0.58 8.80 4.70
C ASN A 27 -0.75 8.92 3.94
N ILE A 28 -0.90 8.25 2.79
CA ILE A 28 -2.16 8.21 2.04
C ILE A 28 -3.22 7.49 2.85
N MET A 29 -2.92 6.28 3.33
CA MET A 29 -3.85 5.45 4.10
C MET A 29 -4.28 6.14 5.39
N HIS A 30 -3.36 6.80 6.11
CA HIS A 30 -3.70 7.57 7.30
C HIS A 30 -4.71 8.69 7.02
N ARG A 31 -4.61 9.36 5.87
CA ARG A 31 -5.58 10.40 5.49
C ARG A 31 -6.93 9.79 5.11
N LEU A 32 -6.92 8.69 4.35
CA LEU A 32 -8.14 8.01 3.93
C LEU A 32 -8.92 7.42 5.12
N SER A 33 -8.22 6.77 6.06
CA SER A 33 -8.85 6.21 7.26
C SER A 33 -9.43 7.29 8.18
N TRP A 34 -8.81 8.47 8.21
CA TRP A 34 -9.29 9.61 9.00
C TRP A 34 -10.58 10.21 8.43
N ASP A 35 -10.68 10.29 7.10
CA ASP A 35 -11.86 10.84 6.42
C ASP A 35 -13.08 9.91 6.51
N GLU A 36 -12.89 8.59 6.51
CA GLU A 36 -13.99 7.61 6.65
C GLU A 36 -14.49 7.46 8.10
N ASN A 37 -13.58 7.42 9.07
CA ASN A 37 -13.91 7.24 10.48
C ASN A 37 -13.56 8.51 11.26
N SER A 38 -14.50 9.46 11.27
CA SER A 38 -14.40 10.78 11.93
C SER A 38 -13.89 10.84 13.38
N ASN A 39 -13.57 9.72 14.05
CA ASN A 39 -12.98 9.69 15.41
C ASN A 39 -11.98 8.55 15.71
N GLU A 40 -11.64 7.62 14.80
CA GLU A 40 -10.66 6.55 15.08
C GLU A 40 -9.76 6.22 13.87
N PHE A 41 -8.44 6.28 14.07
CA PHE A 41 -7.46 5.79 13.11
C PHE A 41 -7.41 4.26 13.17
N GLU A 42 -7.82 3.59 12.08
CA GLU A 42 -7.68 2.14 11.96
C GLU A 42 -6.26 1.81 11.52
N ALA A 43 -5.39 1.48 12.48
CA ALA A 43 -4.00 1.11 12.22
C ALA A 43 -3.82 -0.11 11.30
N ASN A 44 -4.90 -0.85 11.02
CA ASN A 44 -4.92 -2.03 10.17
C ASN A 44 -5.72 -1.83 8.86
N ALA A 45 -6.00 -0.59 8.47
CA ALA A 45 -6.68 -0.29 7.22
C ALA A 45 -5.91 -0.90 6.03
N LEU A 46 -6.60 -1.68 5.19
CA LEU A 46 -5.96 -2.40 4.09
C LEU A 46 -6.03 -1.59 2.80
N PRO A 47 -4.90 -1.35 2.09
CA PRO A 47 -4.93 -0.56 0.85
C PRO A 47 -5.90 -1.10 -0.21
N CYS A 48 -6.07 -2.43 -0.28
CA CYS A 48 -7.01 -3.08 -1.19
C CYS A 48 -8.50 -2.82 -0.91
N GLN A 49 -8.86 -2.13 0.18
CA GLN A 49 -10.22 -1.65 0.45
C GLN A 49 -10.48 -0.27 -0.16
N TYR A 50 -9.43 0.51 -0.40
CA TYR A 50 -9.51 1.90 -0.90
C TYR A 50 -9.25 2.03 -2.40
N PHE A 51 -8.48 1.09 -2.96
CA PHE A 51 -8.08 1.08 -4.37
C PHE A 51 -8.65 -0.13 -5.09
N ASP A 52 -9.38 0.12 -6.18
CA ASP A 52 -9.92 -0.92 -7.07
C ASP A 52 -8.81 -1.69 -7.79
N LEU A 53 -7.67 -1.05 -7.99
CA LEU A 53 -6.50 -1.67 -8.60
C LEU A 53 -5.20 -1.04 -8.06
N ILE A 54 -4.29 -1.93 -7.69
CA ILE A 54 -2.91 -1.59 -7.30
C ILE A 54 -1.99 -2.31 -8.29
N GLY A 55 -1.15 -1.55 -8.98
CA GLY A 55 -0.19 -2.08 -9.95
C GLY A 55 1.26 -1.67 -9.65
N GLY A 56 2.22 -2.42 -10.16
CA GLY A 56 3.64 -2.09 -10.03
C GLY A 56 4.55 -3.07 -10.75
N SER A 57 5.84 -2.75 -10.82
CA SER A 57 6.88 -3.60 -11.43
C SER A 57 8.11 -3.71 -10.53
N GLY A 58 8.82 -4.84 -10.56
CA GLY A 58 9.95 -5.09 -9.66
C GLY A 58 9.50 -5.06 -8.19
N THR A 59 10.18 -4.30 -7.34
CA THR A 59 9.77 -4.12 -5.93
C THR A 59 8.37 -3.51 -5.78
N GLY A 60 7.94 -2.64 -6.70
CA GLY A 60 6.58 -2.11 -6.69
C GLY A 60 5.52 -3.17 -7.01
N GLY A 61 5.88 -4.19 -7.80
CA GLY A 61 5.02 -5.34 -8.06
C GLY A 61 4.91 -6.28 -6.85
N LEU A 62 6.01 -6.46 -6.12
CA LEU A 62 6.00 -7.18 -4.84
C LEU A 62 5.10 -6.50 -3.82
N LEU A 63 5.22 -5.18 -3.65
CA LEU A 63 4.34 -4.39 -2.79
C LEU A 63 2.86 -4.48 -3.24
N ALA A 64 2.59 -4.44 -4.55
CA ALA A 64 1.25 -4.63 -5.08
C ALA A 64 0.66 -6.01 -4.69
N ILE A 65 1.46 -7.07 -4.71
CA ILE A 65 1.04 -8.42 -4.28
C ILE A 65 0.76 -8.45 -2.77
N MET A 66 1.63 -7.86 -1.95
CA MET A 66 1.46 -7.76 -0.50
C MET A 66 0.12 -7.08 -0.14
N PHE A 67 -0.14 -5.93 -0.74
CA PHE A 67 -1.37 -5.17 -0.47
C PHE A 67 -2.63 -5.85 -0.99
N THR A 68 -2.60 -6.46 -2.18
CA THR A 68 -3.83 -6.96 -2.83
C THR A 68 -4.10 -8.43 -2.57
N ARG A 69 -3.11 -9.30 -2.77
CA ARG A 69 -3.29 -10.76 -2.70
C ARG A 69 -3.06 -11.29 -1.31
N LEU A 70 -2.07 -10.76 -0.60
CA LEU A 70 -1.78 -11.15 0.79
C LEU A 70 -2.62 -10.35 1.80
N ARG A 71 -3.30 -9.29 1.35
CA ARG A 71 -4.20 -8.46 2.17
C ARG A 71 -3.47 -7.87 3.39
N MET A 72 -2.23 -7.44 3.19
CA MET A 72 -1.42 -6.83 4.25
C MET A 72 -1.76 -5.34 4.42
N SER A 73 -1.70 -4.86 5.66
CA SER A 73 -1.64 -3.43 5.97
C SER A 73 -0.31 -2.83 5.49
N VAL A 74 -0.18 -1.50 5.56
CA VAL A 74 1.08 -0.84 5.18
C VAL A 74 2.21 -1.21 6.14
N GLU A 75 1.88 -1.32 7.42
CA GLU A 75 2.79 -1.73 8.49
C GLU A 75 3.29 -3.17 8.27
N GLU A 76 2.40 -4.14 8.06
CA GLU A 76 2.77 -5.54 7.80
C GLU A 76 3.64 -5.66 6.55
N ALA A 77 3.25 -4.99 5.45
CA ALA A 77 4.04 -4.99 4.23
C ALA A 77 5.41 -4.34 4.42
N SER A 78 5.54 -3.35 5.32
CA SER A 78 6.82 -2.69 5.62
C SER A 78 7.78 -3.63 6.35
N GLU A 79 7.29 -4.39 7.33
CA GLU A 79 8.08 -5.37 8.07
C GLU A 79 8.54 -6.53 7.17
N GLU A 80 7.64 -7.04 6.33
CA GLU A 80 7.96 -8.11 5.38
C GLU A 80 8.92 -7.62 4.27
N PHE A 81 8.71 -6.40 3.76
CA PHE A 81 9.62 -5.81 2.78
C PHE A 81 11.00 -5.54 3.37
N PHE A 82 11.09 -5.20 4.67
CA PHE A 82 12.36 -5.09 5.37
C PHE A 82 13.12 -6.43 5.39
N THR A 83 12.44 -7.49 5.79
CA THR A 83 13.02 -8.84 5.84
C THR A 83 13.53 -9.27 4.45
N ILE A 84 12.71 -9.10 3.41
CA ILE A 84 13.11 -9.42 2.03
C ILE A 84 14.28 -8.54 1.59
N ALA A 85 14.30 -7.27 1.98
CA ALA A 85 15.37 -6.37 1.58
C ALA A 85 16.72 -6.76 2.20
N GLU A 86 16.75 -7.21 3.45
CA GLU A 86 17.98 -7.72 4.10
C GLU A 86 18.49 -9.02 3.46
N GLU A 87 17.60 -9.88 2.97
CA GLU A 87 17.99 -11.16 2.37
C GLU A 87 18.43 -11.04 0.90
N VAL A 88 17.92 -10.03 0.18
CA VAL A 88 18.04 -9.94 -1.28
C VAL A 88 18.95 -8.80 -1.75
N TYR A 89 19.11 -7.71 -0.99
CA TYR A 89 19.89 -6.53 -1.38
C TYR A 89 21.11 -6.29 -0.49
#